data_AF-A0A1F9PIG1-F1
#
_entry.id   AF-A0A1F9PIG1-F1
#
_cell.length_a   1.000
_cell.length_b   1.000
_cell.length_c   1.000
_cell.angle_alpha   90.00
_cell.angle_beta   90.00
_cell.angle_gamma   90.00
#
_symmetry.space_group_name_H-M   'P 1'
#
loop_
_entity.id
_entity.type
_entity.pdbx_description
1 polymer ?
#
loop_
_entity_poly.entity_id
_entity_poly.type
_entity_poly.pdbx_seq_one_letter_code
_entity_poly.pdbx_strand_id
1 'polypeptide(L)'
;MSTQTSIEWTERTWNPAVGCSKVSPGCAHCYAEVMARRLKAMQVAGYEKGFELTLLPKRLQEPLLRKTPTVYFVNSMSDMFHEEIPDDYIRQVFDVIRRAPQHTFQVLTKRAERMAAFFQDYKPSKNAWLGVTVEDRRYGVPRIDALRRVPAAIRFLSVEPLLEDLGEIDLTGIHWVIVGGESGPKARPMQQEWVLNIKRQCEAQGAAFFFKQWGGWGIDGKKRGKKENGRLLMGRTWDEVPASVVSTEMHSLTR
;
A
#
# COMPACT_ATOMS: atom_id res chain seq x y z
N MET A 1 -17.39 -3.97 -7.28
CA MET A 1 -17.66 -4.74 -6.05
C MET A 1 -16.42 -4.66 -5.18
N SER A 2 -16.54 -4.18 -3.95
CA SER A 2 -15.44 -4.34 -2.98
C SER A 2 -15.32 -5.80 -2.56
N THR A 3 -14.26 -6.48 -2.98
CA THR A 3 -14.04 -7.89 -2.69
C THR A 3 -13.35 -8.06 -1.33
N GLN A 4 -13.72 -9.12 -0.61
CA GLN A 4 -12.87 -9.62 0.48
C GLN A 4 -11.50 -9.98 -0.10
N THR A 5 -10.44 -9.63 0.62
CA THR A 5 -9.07 -9.81 0.15
C THR A 5 -8.28 -10.78 1.03
N SER A 6 -7.24 -11.36 0.46
CA SER A 6 -6.26 -12.19 1.17
C SER A 6 -4.99 -11.40 1.52
N ILE A 7 -5.08 -10.06 1.48
CA ILE A 7 -4.01 -9.16 1.88
C ILE A 7 -4.15 -8.94 3.39
N GLU A 8 -3.10 -9.27 4.12
CA GLU A 8 -3.14 -9.50 5.57
C GLU A 8 -3.38 -8.22 6.39
N TRP A 9 -3.12 -7.05 5.80
CA TRP A 9 -3.18 -5.75 6.46
C TRP A 9 -4.43 -4.90 6.11
N THR A 10 -5.37 -5.46 5.33
CA THR A 10 -6.61 -4.79 4.90
C THR A 10 -7.78 -5.78 4.86
N GLU A 11 -9.01 -5.28 4.96
CA GLU A 11 -10.20 -6.15 4.97
C GLU A 11 -10.85 -6.28 3.58
N ARG A 12 -10.85 -5.19 2.81
CA ARG A 12 -11.40 -5.16 1.45
C ARG A 12 -10.53 -4.37 0.49
N THR A 13 -10.73 -4.60 -0.80
CA THR A 13 -10.16 -3.73 -1.84
C THR A 13 -11.25 -2.88 -2.47
N TRP A 14 -10.88 -1.66 -2.88
CA TRP A 14 -11.72 -0.78 -3.69
C TRP A 14 -10.90 -0.28 -4.89
N ASN A 15 -11.37 -0.60 -6.10
CA ASN A 15 -10.63 -0.38 -7.34
C ASN A 15 -11.42 0.51 -8.30
N PRO A 16 -11.43 1.85 -8.08
CA PRO A 16 -11.98 2.83 -9.02
C PRO A 16 -11.17 2.92 -10.33
N ALA A 17 -9.94 2.42 -10.38
CA ALA A 17 -9.20 2.21 -11.63
C ALA A 17 -8.56 0.83 -11.66
N VAL A 18 -8.25 0.34 -12.86
CA VAL A 18 -7.44 -0.86 -13.09
C VAL A 18 -6.33 -0.56 -14.10
N GLY A 19 -5.27 -1.35 -14.09
CA GLY A 19 -4.14 -1.17 -15.01
C GLY A 19 -3.13 -0.13 -14.54
N CYS A 20 -1.89 -0.28 -15.01
CA CYS A 20 -0.76 0.57 -14.63
C CYS A 20 0.42 0.36 -15.59
N SER A 21 1.39 1.26 -15.58
CA SER A 21 2.70 1.11 -16.22
C SER A 21 3.81 0.82 -15.19
N LYS A 22 4.89 0.17 -15.63
CA LYS A 22 6.00 -0.24 -14.76
C LYS A 22 7.00 0.92 -14.61
N VAL A 23 7.38 1.23 -13.37
CA VAL A 23 8.29 2.36 -13.06
C VAL A 23 9.56 1.96 -12.32
N SER A 24 9.65 0.72 -11.85
CA SER A 24 10.77 0.28 -11.02
C SER A 24 10.93 -1.25 -11.02
N PRO A 25 12.05 -1.79 -10.47
CA PRO A 25 12.27 -3.22 -10.34
C PRO A 25 11.18 -3.97 -9.56
N GLY A 26 10.49 -3.30 -8.63
CA GLY A 26 9.35 -3.87 -7.91
C GLY A 26 8.16 -4.24 -8.81
N CYS A 27 8.09 -3.68 -10.02
CA CYS A 27 7.01 -3.97 -10.99
C CYS A 27 7.28 -5.20 -11.87
N ALA A 28 8.49 -5.79 -11.81
CA ALA A 28 8.91 -6.86 -12.74
C ALA A 28 7.95 -8.07 -12.72
N HIS A 29 7.44 -8.44 -11.55
CA HIS A 29 6.56 -9.60 -11.34
C HIS A 29 5.22 -9.20 -10.71
N CYS A 30 4.65 -8.09 -11.19
CA CYS A 30 3.41 -7.51 -10.69
C CYS A 30 2.25 -8.52 -10.64
N TYR A 31 1.71 -8.79 -9.45
CA TYR A 31 0.57 -9.69 -9.29
C TYR A 31 -0.70 -9.15 -9.97
N ALA A 32 -0.89 -7.82 -9.97
CA ALA A 32 -2.07 -7.18 -10.54
C ALA A 32 -2.11 -7.36 -12.07
N GLU A 33 -0.95 -7.33 -12.74
CA GLU A 33 -0.84 -7.61 -14.17
C GLU A 33 -1.24 -9.06 -14.49
N VAL A 34 -0.73 -10.03 -13.74
CA VAL A 34 -1.07 -11.46 -13.91
C VAL A 34 -2.56 -11.69 -13.63
N MET A 35 -3.08 -11.09 -12.55
CA MET A 35 -4.48 -11.20 -12.18
C MET A 35 -5.39 -10.56 -13.23
N ALA A 36 -5.04 -9.39 -13.77
CA ALA A 36 -5.82 -8.72 -14.80
C ALA A 36 -5.92 -9.55 -16.09
N ARG A 37 -4.85 -10.26 -16.49
CA ARG A 37 -4.91 -11.21 -17.62
C ARG A 37 -5.92 -12.34 -17.36
N ARG A 38 -5.94 -12.88 -16.15
CA ARG A 38 -6.92 -13.90 -15.75
C ARG A 38 -8.35 -13.35 -15.75
N LEU A 39 -8.56 -12.17 -15.18
CA LEU A 39 -9.87 -11.52 -15.11
C LEU A 39 -10.41 -11.17 -16.50
N LYS A 40 -9.54 -10.75 -17.43
CA LYS A 40 -9.88 -10.57 -18.84
C LYS A 40 -10.33 -11.88 -19.49
N ALA A 41 -9.59 -12.97 -19.30
CA ALA A 41 -9.96 -14.28 -19.83
C ALA A 41 -11.31 -14.79 -19.27
N MET A 42 -11.62 -14.42 -18.03
CA MET A 42 -12.91 -14.69 -17.38
C MET A 42 -14.03 -13.69 -17.72
N GLN A 43 -13.77 -12.71 -18.60
CA GLN A 43 -14.73 -11.68 -19.00
C GLN A 43 -15.34 -10.89 -17.82
N VAL A 44 -14.55 -10.64 -16.78
CA VAL A 44 -15.00 -9.87 -15.62
C VAL A 44 -15.11 -8.39 -16.00
N ALA A 45 -16.29 -7.80 -15.76
CA ALA A 45 -16.58 -6.41 -16.08
C ALA A 45 -15.53 -5.43 -15.50
N GLY A 46 -15.04 -4.53 -16.35
CA GLY A 46 -13.96 -3.58 -16.04
C GLY A 46 -12.54 -4.11 -16.27
N TYR A 47 -12.37 -5.31 -16.82
CA TYR A 47 -11.08 -5.90 -17.23
C TYR A 47 -11.04 -6.26 -18.73
N GLU A 48 -11.94 -5.71 -19.54
CA GLU A 48 -12.02 -5.94 -20.98
C GLU A 48 -10.68 -5.63 -21.67
N LYS A 49 -10.01 -4.57 -21.20
CA LYS A 49 -8.69 -4.13 -21.66
C LYS A 49 -7.51 -4.77 -20.90
N GLY A 50 -7.76 -5.73 -20.01
CA GLY A 50 -6.72 -6.40 -19.24
C GLY A 50 -6.03 -5.45 -18.26
N PHE A 51 -4.73 -5.21 -18.44
CA PHE A 51 -3.92 -4.36 -17.55
C PHE A 51 -3.62 -2.97 -18.14
N GLU A 52 -4.24 -2.62 -19.27
CA GLU A 52 -4.27 -1.24 -19.75
C GLU A 52 -5.02 -0.36 -18.74
N LEU A 53 -4.51 0.85 -18.50
CA LEU A 53 -5.15 1.77 -17.57
C LEU A 53 -6.58 2.06 -18.00
N THR A 54 -7.51 1.81 -17.09
CA THR A 54 -8.95 2.04 -17.30
C THR A 54 -9.55 2.63 -16.04
N LEU A 55 -10.17 3.81 -16.18
CA LEU A 55 -10.97 4.42 -15.13
C LEU A 55 -12.34 3.74 -15.05
N LEU A 56 -12.85 3.55 -13.84
CA LEU A 56 -14.12 2.88 -13.59
C LEU A 56 -15.04 3.77 -12.74
N PRO A 57 -15.57 4.89 -13.28
CA PRO A 57 -16.43 5.83 -12.54
C PRO A 57 -17.63 5.17 -11.85
N LYS A 58 -18.19 4.12 -12.46
CA LYS A 58 -19.29 3.33 -11.88
C LYS A 58 -18.96 2.69 -10.53
N ARG A 59 -17.67 2.54 -10.20
CA ARG A 59 -17.19 1.97 -8.93
C ARG A 59 -16.89 3.01 -7.85
N LEU A 60 -16.97 4.32 -8.16
CA LEU A 60 -16.59 5.37 -7.20
C LEU A 60 -17.42 5.31 -5.92
N GLN A 61 -18.73 5.14 -6.04
CA GLN A 61 -19.64 5.20 -4.88
C GLN A 61 -19.69 3.91 -4.06
N GLU A 62 -18.96 2.85 -4.45
CA GLU A 62 -19.03 1.54 -3.78
C GLU A 62 -18.77 1.56 -2.27
N PRO A 63 -17.78 2.32 -1.74
CA PRO A 63 -17.55 2.37 -0.30
C PRO A 63 -18.74 2.99 0.47
N LEU A 64 -19.45 3.96 -0.13
CA LEU A 64 -20.56 4.64 0.55
C LEU A 64 -21.76 3.72 0.83
N LEU A 65 -21.85 2.61 0.10
CA LEU A 65 -22.93 1.64 0.28
C LEU A 65 -22.73 0.77 1.53
N ARG A 66 -21.54 0.77 2.13
CA ARG A 66 -21.20 -0.07 3.28
C ARG A 66 -21.32 0.71 4.59
N LYS A 67 -22.13 0.18 5.52
CA LYS A 67 -22.32 0.76 6.85
C LYS A 67 -21.30 0.28 7.88
N THR A 68 -20.87 -0.98 7.79
CA THR A 68 -19.89 -1.56 8.72
C THR A 68 -18.53 -0.88 8.54
N PRO A 69 -17.89 -0.36 9.60
CA PRO A 69 -16.52 0.15 9.55
C PRO A 69 -15.61 -0.84 8.84
N THR A 70 -14.74 -0.34 7.95
CA THR A 70 -13.93 -1.20 7.10
C THR A 70 -12.63 -0.54 6.70
N VAL A 71 -11.57 -1.35 6.68
CA VAL A 71 -10.26 -0.99 6.15
C VAL A 71 -10.19 -1.38 4.67
N TYR A 72 -10.06 -0.38 3.81
CA TYR A 72 -9.97 -0.52 2.36
C TYR A 72 -8.56 -0.30 1.86
N PHE A 73 -8.04 -1.23 1.06
CA PHE A 73 -6.92 -0.96 0.18
C PHE A 73 -7.43 -0.41 -1.16
N VAL A 74 -7.08 0.85 -1.44
CA VAL A 74 -7.47 1.57 -2.65
C VAL A 74 -6.51 1.24 -3.80
N ASN A 75 -7.06 0.95 -4.97
CA ASN A 75 -6.31 0.63 -6.19
C ASN A 75 -5.34 -0.54 -6.02
N SER A 76 -5.81 -1.65 -5.44
CA SER A 76 -5.05 -2.90 -5.42
C SER A 76 -4.75 -3.47 -6.83
N MET A 77 -5.35 -2.93 -7.88
CA MET A 77 -5.23 -3.39 -9.28
C MET A 77 -4.72 -2.29 -10.22
N SER A 78 -4.23 -1.17 -9.69
CA SER A 78 -3.72 -0.01 -10.42
C SER A 78 -2.82 0.84 -9.51
N ASP A 79 -2.45 2.06 -9.92
CA ASP A 79 -1.80 3.05 -9.05
C ASP A 79 -2.60 4.36 -9.18
N MET A 80 -3.16 4.88 -8.08
CA MET A 80 -4.02 6.08 -8.11
C MET A 80 -3.29 7.30 -8.66
N PHE A 81 -1.97 7.35 -8.49
CA PHE A 81 -1.15 8.46 -8.93
C PHE A 81 -0.47 8.19 -10.28
N HIS A 82 -0.99 7.28 -11.10
CA HIS A 82 -0.57 7.14 -12.50
C HIS A 82 -0.82 8.42 -13.32
N GLU A 83 0.16 8.86 -14.11
CA GLU A 83 0.21 10.11 -14.89
C GLU A 83 -1.01 10.33 -15.81
N GLU A 84 -1.55 9.23 -16.36
CA GLU A 84 -2.75 9.25 -17.20
C GLU A 84 -4.07 9.31 -16.41
N ILE A 85 -4.06 9.23 -15.07
CA ILE A 85 -5.27 9.45 -14.24
C ILE A 85 -5.42 10.95 -14.00
N PRO A 86 -6.48 11.60 -14.49
CA PRO A 86 -6.69 13.04 -14.30
C PRO A 86 -6.84 13.43 -12.83
N ASP A 87 -6.37 14.62 -12.46
CA ASP A 87 -6.45 15.13 -11.08
C ASP A 87 -7.90 15.30 -10.60
N ASP A 88 -8.84 15.64 -11.47
CA ASP A 88 -10.27 15.70 -11.13
C ASP A 88 -10.81 14.31 -10.74
N TYR A 89 -10.31 13.23 -11.36
CA TYR A 89 -10.67 11.87 -10.99
C TYR A 89 -10.09 11.49 -9.63
N ILE A 90 -8.84 11.89 -9.34
CA ILE A 90 -8.23 11.70 -8.02
C ILE A 90 -9.05 12.45 -6.96
N ARG A 91 -9.45 13.70 -7.22
CA ARG A 91 -10.33 14.47 -6.31
C ARG A 91 -11.66 13.75 -6.05
N GLN A 92 -12.29 13.17 -7.07
CA GLN A 92 -13.53 12.39 -6.90
C GLN A 92 -13.34 11.17 -5.98
N VAL A 93 -12.22 10.45 -6.10
CA VAL A 93 -11.89 9.34 -5.21
C VAL A 93 -11.72 9.84 -3.77
N PHE A 94 -10.95 10.91 -3.57
CA PHE A 94 -10.73 11.45 -2.22
C PHE A 94 -11.96 12.14 -1.63
N ASP A 95 -12.92 12.59 -2.44
CA ASP A 95 -14.24 13.04 -1.98
C ASP A 95 -15.03 11.87 -1.37
N VAL A 96 -15.05 10.71 -2.03
CA VAL A 96 -15.67 9.49 -1.50
C VAL A 96 -15.01 9.08 -0.17
N ILE A 97 -13.67 9.13 -0.10
CA ILE A 97 -12.94 8.84 1.14
C ILE A 97 -13.41 9.77 2.27
N ARG A 98 -13.51 11.09 2.00
CA ARG A 98 -13.97 12.08 2.98
C ARG A 98 -15.42 11.83 3.43
N ARG A 99 -16.29 11.41 2.52
CA ARG A 99 -17.72 11.15 2.78
C ARG A 99 -18.01 9.83 3.48
N ALA A 100 -17.01 8.97 3.66
CA ALA A 100 -17.12 7.72 4.42
C ALA A 100 -16.18 7.70 5.64
N PRO A 101 -16.38 8.59 6.63
CA PRO A 101 -15.49 8.70 7.80
C PRO A 101 -15.47 7.44 8.68
N GLN A 102 -16.48 6.57 8.56
CA GLN A 102 -16.53 5.27 9.25
C GLN A 102 -15.54 4.24 8.68
N HIS A 103 -14.97 4.48 7.50
CA HIS A 103 -13.99 3.61 6.86
C HIS A 103 -12.59 4.21 6.93
N THR A 104 -11.58 3.36 6.93
CA THR A 104 -10.17 3.74 6.74
C THR A 104 -9.74 3.34 5.34
N PHE A 105 -9.08 4.24 4.61
CA PHE A 105 -8.65 4.01 3.24
C PHE A 105 -7.13 4.10 3.16
N GLN A 106 -6.51 3.01 2.79
CA GLN A 106 -5.07 2.91 2.57
C GLN A 106 -4.79 3.08 1.08
N VAL A 107 -4.09 4.15 0.73
CA VAL A 107 -3.70 4.49 -0.64
C VAL A 107 -2.19 4.33 -0.76
N LEU A 108 -1.75 3.44 -1.64
CA LEU A 108 -0.33 3.11 -1.84
C LEU A 108 0.07 3.47 -3.27
N THR A 109 1.26 4.06 -3.45
CA THR A 109 1.77 4.42 -4.78
C THR A 109 3.28 4.23 -4.92
N LYS A 110 3.75 4.03 -6.15
CA LYS A 110 5.17 4.17 -6.53
C LYS A 110 5.50 5.55 -7.11
N ARG A 111 4.50 6.40 -7.30
CA ARG A 111 4.59 7.71 -7.96
C ARG A 111 4.52 8.83 -6.92
N ALA A 112 5.41 8.74 -5.93
CA ALA A 112 5.38 9.55 -4.73
C ALA A 112 5.50 11.07 -5.01
N GLU A 113 6.29 11.48 -6.00
CA GLU A 113 6.38 12.88 -6.43
C GLU A 113 5.03 13.42 -6.91
N ARG A 114 4.30 12.64 -7.72
CA ARG A 114 2.99 13.05 -8.21
C ARG A 114 1.97 13.14 -7.07
N MET A 115 2.02 12.20 -6.13
CA MET A 115 1.20 12.28 -4.92
C MET A 115 1.53 13.55 -4.10
N ALA A 116 2.82 13.84 -3.90
CA ALA A 116 3.26 15.02 -3.17
C ALA A 116 2.79 16.32 -3.83
N ALA A 117 2.92 16.43 -5.16
CA ALA A 117 2.44 17.58 -5.93
C ALA A 117 0.92 17.75 -5.81
N PHE A 118 0.15 16.67 -5.97
CA PHE A 118 -1.31 16.71 -5.88
C PHE A 118 -1.81 17.26 -4.52
N PHE A 119 -1.15 16.87 -3.43
CA PHE A 119 -1.53 17.29 -2.08
C PHE A 119 -0.96 18.65 -1.65
N GLN A 120 -0.29 19.41 -2.53
CA GLN A 120 0.03 20.81 -2.27
C GLN A 120 -1.26 21.67 -2.24
N ASP A 121 -2.18 21.39 -3.15
CA ASP A 121 -3.44 22.15 -3.30
C ASP A 121 -4.68 21.39 -2.78
N TYR A 122 -4.48 20.22 -2.18
CA TYR A 122 -5.57 19.38 -1.70
C TYR A 122 -5.26 18.82 -0.31
N LYS A 123 -6.22 18.88 0.61
CA LYS A 123 -6.06 18.35 1.98
C LYS A 123 -6.71 16.96 2.11
N PRO A 124 -5.93 15.89 2.41
CA PRO A 124 -6.49 14.57 2.67
C PRO A 124 -7.31 14.58 3.97
N SER A 125 -8.38 13.77 4.03
CA SER A 125 -9.13 13.55 5.27
C SER A 125 -8.38 12.62 6.23
N LYS A 126 -8.69 12.67 7.54
CA LYS A 126 -8.00 11.88 8.58
C LYS A 126 -8.07 10.35 8.33
N ASN A 127 -9.10 9.89 7.64
CA ASN A 127 -9.29 8.49 7.29
C ASN A 127 -8.61 8.05 5.98
N ALA A 128 -7.83 8.95 5.34
CA ALA A 128 -6.96 8.63 4.22
C ALA A 128 -5.53 8.35 4.75
N TRP A 129 -5.17 7.08 4.83
CA TRP A 129 -3.80 6.65 5.12
C TRP A 129 -3.04 6.59 3.81
N LEU A 130 -1.93 7.32 3.73
CA LEU A 130 -1.18 7.51 2.48
C LEU A 130 0.18 6.86 2.60
N GLY A 131 0.59 6.13 1.58
CA GLY A 131 1.84 5.39 1.63
C GLY A 131 2.53 5.23 0.30
N VAL A 132 3.80 4.83 0.39
CA VAL A 132 4.65 4.58 -0.77
C VAL A 132 5.23 3.18 -0.73
N THR A 133 5.44 2.57 -1.90
CA THR A 133 6.23 1.33 -1.97
C THR A 133 7.72 1.67 -1.84
N VAL A 134 8.46 0.89 -1.04
CA VAL A 134 9.91 1.01 -0.87
C VAL A 134 10.55 -0.36 -1.15
N GLU A 135 10.75 -0.70 -2.42
CA GLU A 135 11.30 -2.01 -2.80
C GLU A 135 12.83 -2.13 -2.75
N ASP A 136 13.55 -1.01 -2.92
CA ASP A 136 15.01 -0.94 -3.02
C ASP A 136 15.54 0.46 -2.62
N ARG A 137 16.86 0.60 -2.54
CA ARG A 137 17.53 1.88 -2.21
C ARG A 137 17.44 2.91 -3.32
N ARG A 138 17.48 2.47 -4.58
CA ARG A 138 17.60 3.39 -5.73
C ARG A 138 16.28 4.10 -6.05
N TYR A 139 15.17 3.39 -6.01
CA TYR A 139 13.84 3.88 -6.39
C TYR A 139 12.91 3.97 -5.19
N GLY A 140 12.98 3.02 -4.27
CA GLY A 140 12.12 2.95 -3.10
C GLY A 140 12.42 4.02 -2.06
N VAL A 141 13.65 4.04 -1.53
CA VAL A 141 14.05 4.93 -0.43
C VAL A 141 13.79 6.42 -0.73
N PRO A 142 14.10 6.96 -1.92
CA PRO A 142 13.79 8.37 -2.24
C PRO A 142 12.30 8.74 -2.14
N ARG A 143 11.37 7.77 -2.25
CA ARG A 143 9.93 8.04 -2.12
C ARG A 143 9.51 8.39 -0.70
N ILE A 144 10.30 8.01 0.31
CA ILE A 144 10.02 8.33 1.71
C ILE A 144 10.01 9.86 1.89
N ASP A 145 10.97 10.56 1.30
CA ASP A 145 11.08 12.02 1.36
C ASP A 145 9.90 12.72 0.68
N ALA A 146 9.45 12.17 -0.45
CA ALA A 146 8.24 12.64 -1.12
C ALA A 146 6.98 12.44 -0.27
N LEU A 147 6.85 11.28 0.40
CA LEU A 147 5.74 11.01 1.30
C LEU A 147 5.71 11.98 2.50
N ARG A 148 6.87 12.36 3.05
CA ARG A 148 6.96 13.31 4.18
C ARG A 148 6.39 14.70 3.83
N ARG A 149 6.42 15.11 2.56
CA ARG A 149 5.82 16.38 2.09
C ARG A 149 4.28 16.36 2.06
N VAL A 150 3.66 15.18 2.11
CA VAL A 150 2.20 15.05 2.08
C VAL A 150 1.63 15.28 3.48
N PRO A 151 0.60 16.14 3.69
CA PRO A 151 0.00 16.40 5.00
C PRO A 151 -0.98 15.29 5.43
N ALA A 152 -0.55 14.03 5.41
CA ALA A 152 -1.36 12.87 5.79
C ALA A 152 -1.41 12.68 7.32
N ALA A 153 -2.57 12.27 7.83
CA ALA A 153 -2.71 11.89 9.24
C ALA A 153 -1.92 10.61 9.56
N ILE A 154 -1.89 9.65 8.63
CA ILE A 154 -1.06 8.45 8.69
C ILE A 154 -0.27 8.35 7.40
N ARG A 155 1.04 8.21 7.56
CA ARG A 155 2.02 7.90 6.49
C ARG A 155 2.55 6.50 6.70
N PHE A 156 2.52 5.66 5.67
CA PHE A 156 3.02 4.29 5.76
C PHE A 156 3.95 3.90 4.61
N LEU A 157 4.83 2.96 4.87
CA LEU A 157 5.69 2.34 3.87
C LEU A 157 5.21 0.91 3.63
N SER A 158 5.04 0.55 2.36
CA SER A 158 4.97 -0.85 1.95
C SER A 158 6.32 -1.24 1.38
N VAL A 159 7.13 -1.89 2.21
CA VAL A 159 8.44 -2.42 1.85
C VAL A 159 8.24 -3.77 1.16
N GLU A 160 7.55 -3.73 0.02
CA GLU A 160 7.07 -4.91 -0.69
C GLU A 160 7.04 -4.75 -2.22
N PRO A 161 7.66 -5.69 -2.96
CA PRO A 161 8.58 -6.70 -2.45
C PRO A 161 9.85 -6.04 -1.88
N LEU A 162 10.37 -6.49 -0.74
CA LEU A 162 11.70 -6.11 -0.28
C LEU A 162 12.75 -6.85 -1.12
N LEU A 163 13.51 -6.12 -1.93
CA LEU A 163 14.43 -6.69 -2.93
C LEU A 163 15.90 -6.70 -2.51
N GLU A 164 16.27 -5.91 -1.52
CA GLU A 164 17.62 -5.82 -0.98
C GLU A 164 17.60 -5.27 0.45
N ASP A 165 18.75 -5.29 1.14
CA ASP A 165 18.91 -4.50 2.36
C ASP A 165 18.83 -3.01 2.01
N LEU A 166 17.91 -2.29 2.66
CA LEU A 166 17.75 -0.85 2.48
C LEU A 166 18.84 -0.03 3.19
N GLY A 167 19.61 -0.66 4.09
CA GLY A 167 20.52 0.06 4.98
C GLY A 167 19.75 0.86 6.02
N GLU A 168 20.29 2.01 6.43
CA GLU A 168 19.58 2.94 7.33
C GLU A 168 18.62 3.82 6.50
N ILE A 169 17.37 3.89 6.95
CA ILE A 169 16.31 4.72 6.36
C ILE A 169 15.73 5.66 7.41
N ASP A 170 15.48 6.90 7.00
CA ASP A 170 14.83 7.90 7.84
C ASP A 170 13.32 7.64 7.91
N LEU A 171 12.84 7.21 9.08
CA LEU A 171 11.42 6.98 9.37
C LEU A 171 10.77 8.17 10.07
N THR A 172 11.42 9.34 10.12
CA THR A 172 10.84 10.54 10.71
C THR A 172 9.51 10.89 10.07
N GLY A 173 8.43 10.91 10.87
CA GLY A 173 7.07 11.20 10.40
C GLY A 173 6.39 10.05 9.64
N ILE A 174 6.99 8.86 9.64
CA ILE A 174 6.41 7.60 9.18
C ILE A 174 5.79 6.86 10.36
N HIS A 175 4.57 6.38 10.19
CA HIS A 175 3.79 5.82 11.29
C HIS A 175 3.70 4.29 11.22
N TRP A 176 3.85 3.72 10.03
CA TRP A 176 3.69 2.28 9.81
C TRP A 176 4.62 1.78 8.71
N VAL A 177 5.23 0.64 8.94
CA VAL A 177 6.11 -0.03 7.98
C VAL A 177 5.65 -1.48 7.83
N ILE A 178 5.23 -1.82 6.61
CA ILE A 178 4.77 -3.15 6.23
C ILE A 178 5.90 -3.81 5.43
N VAL A 179 6.39 -4.97 5.87
CA VAL A 179 7.48 -5.70 5.19
C VAL A 179 6.99 -7.03 4.66
N GLY A 180 7.38 -7.37 3.43
CA GLY A 180 7.02 -8.65 2.83
C GLY A 180 7.80 -9.00 1.55
N GLY A 181 7.90 -10.29 1.30
CA GLY A 181 8.58 -10.84 0.14
C GLY A 181 7.70 -10.88 -1.12
N GLU A 182 8.36 -11.02 -2.27
CA GLU A 182 7.70 -11.13 -3.56
C GLU A 182 6.93 -12.45 -3.68
N SER A 183 5.76 -12.41 -4.32
CA SER A 183 4.91 -13.60 -4.52
C SER A 183 4.88 -14.04 -5.98
N GLY A 184 4.49 -15.30 -6.20
CA GLY A 184 4.27 -15.85 -7.54
C GLY A 184 5.45 -16.67 -8.07
N PRO A 185 5.31 -17.24 -9.27
CA PRO A 185 6.26 -18.23 -9.80
C PRO A 185 7.65 -17.65 -10.09
N LYS A 186 7.75 -16.33 -10.26
CA LYS A 186 9.01 -15.61 -10.50
C LYS A 186 9.48 -14.79 -9.30
N ALA A 187 8.95 -15.07 -8.11
CA ALA A 187 9.34 -14.36 -6.89
C ALA A 187 10.86 -14.37 -6.70
N ARG A 188 11.41 -13.23 -6.30
CA ARG A 188 12.79 -13.07 -5.81
C ARG A 188 12.85 -13.33 -4.30
N PRO A 189 13.95 -13.92 -3.78
CA PRO A 189 14.10 -14.18 -2.36
C PRO A 189 14.30 -12.90 -1.56
N MET A 190 13.80 -12.91 -0.32
CA MET A 190 14.03 -11.87 0.69
C MET A 190 14.79 -12.50 1.85
N GLN A 191 15.82 -11.83 2.35
CA GLN A 191 16.64 -12.33 3.45
C GLN A 191 16.12 -11.87 4.81
N GLN A 192 16.33 -12.67 5.85
CA GLN A 192 15.80 -12.39 7.20
C GLN A 192 16.47 -11.15 7.81
N GLU A 193 17.77 -11.01 7.61
CA GLU A 193 18.59 -9.89 8.07
C GLU A 193 18.05 -8.54 7.58
N TRP A 194 17.53 -8.46 6.36
CA TRP A 194 16.96 -7.22 5.82
C TRP A 194 15.68 -6.83 6.56
N VAL A 195 14.83 -7.82 6.86
CA VAL A 195 13.59 -7.63 7.63
C VAL A 195 13.91 -7.20 9.06
N LEU A 196 14.90 -7.84 9.70
CA LEU A 196 15.32 -7.52 11.06
C LEU A 196 15.97 -6.13 11.14
N ASN A 197 16.71 -5.72 10.11
CA ASN A 197 17.26 -4.36 10.02
C ASN A 197 16.13 -3.31 10.02
N ILE A 198 15.12 -3.47 9.16
CA ILE A 198 13.97 -2.55 9.10
C ILE A 198 13.21 -2.54 10.43
N LYS A 199 12.98 -3.71 11.02
CA LYS A 199 12.29 -3.84 12.29
C LYS A 199 13.00 -3.07 13.41
N ARG A 200 14.32 -3.24 13.55
CA ARG A 200 15.13 -2.50 14.54
C ARG A 200 14.98 -0.99 14.35
N GLN A 201 14.96 -0.52 13.12
CA GLN A 201 14.79 0.90 12.81
C GLN A 201 13.38 1.40 13.14
N CYS A 202 12.35 0.59 12.94
CA CYS A 202 10.98 0.91 13.37
C CYS A 202 10.90 1.08 14.89
N GLU A 203 11.50 0.16 15.66
CA GLU A 203 11.57 0.24 17.12
C GLU A 203 12.34 1.47 17.60
N ALA A 204 13.47 1.80 16.95
CA ALA A 204 14.29 2.95 17.31
C ALA A 204 13.63 4.30 16.98
N GLN A 205 12.81 4.36 15.93
CA GLN A 205 12.21 5.60 15.42
C GLN A 205 10.70 5.74 15.73
N GLY A 206 10.11 4.75 16.42
CA GLY A 206 8.72 4.80 16.88
C GLY A 206 7.66 4.53 15.79
N ALA A 207 8.02 3.84 14.71
CA ALA A 207 7.06 3.43 13.68
C ALA A 207 6.49 2.03 13.99
N ALA A 208 5.19 1.82 13.77
CA ALA A 208 4.58 0.50 13.91
C ALA A 208 5.15 -0.48 12.87
N PHE A 209 5.49 -1.70 13.28
CA PHE A 209 6.05 -2.72 12.41
C PHE A 209 5.07 -3.86 12.12
N PHE A 210 4.81 -4.10 10.83
CA PHE A 210 3.98 -5.21 10.36
C PHE A 210 4.78 -6.13 9.44
N PHE A 211 4.95 -7.39 9.84
CA PHE A 211 5.51 -8.40 8.95
C PHE A 211 4.39 -9.15 8.24
N LYS A 212 4.25 -8.90 6.95
CA LYS A 212 3.15 -9.47 6.16
C LYS A 212 3.39 -10.95 5.87
N GLN A 213 4.49 -11.29 5.20
CA GLN A 213 4.79 -12.66 4.75
C GLN A 213 6.16 -12.78 4.05
N TRP A 214 6.67 -14.00 3.94
CA TRP A 214 7.92 -14.31 3.23
C TRP A 214 7.84 -14.33 1.70
N GLY A 215 6.65 -14.50 1.12
CA GLY A 215 6.50 -14.59 -0.34
C GLY A 215 6.76 -15.99 -0.89
N GLY A 216 7.29 -16.06 -2.11
CA GLY A 216 7.57 -17.32 -2.81
C GLY A 216 8.79 -18.09 -2.31
N TRP A 217 9.60 -17.47 -1.44
CA TRP A 217 10.79 -18.08 -0.82
C TRP A 217 10.63 -18.05 0.69
N GLY A 218 10.79 -19.20 1.35
CA GLY A 218 10.77 -19.25 2.81
C GLY A 218 12.08 -18.80 3.42
N ILE A 219 12.06 -18.63 4.74
CA ILE A 219 13.23 -18.25 5.55
C ILE A 219 14.39 -19.26 5.43
N ASP A 220 14.08 -20.51 5.11
CA ASP A 220 15.04 -21.60 4.85
C ASP A 220 15.62 -21.59 3.42
N GLY A 221 15.31 -20.55 2.62
CA GLY A 221 15.77 -20.42 1.25
C GLY A 221 15.06 -21.36 0.25
N LYS A 222 13.98 -22.04 0.65
CA LYS A 222 13.25 -22.95 -0.25
C LYS A 222 12.06 -22.26 -0.90
N LYS A 223 11.86 -22.55 -2.19
CA LYS A 223 10.75 -21.99 -2.98
C LYS A 223 9.47 -22.78 -2.78
N ARG A 224 8.41 -22.12 -2.32
CA ARG A 224 7.09 -22.70 -2.01
C ARG A 224 5.97 -21.68 -2.23
N GLY A 225 4.72 -22.10 -2.09
CA GLY A 225 3.59 -21.18 -2.11
C GLY A 225 3.62 -20.22 -0.91
N LYS A 226 3.19 -18.96 -1.10
CA LYS A 226 3.19 -17.96 -0.03
C LYS A 226 2.47 -18.40 1.26
N LYS A 227 1.38 -19.16 1.12
CA LYS A 227 0.62 -19.69 2.26
C LYS A 227 1.43 -20.66 3.10
N GLU A 228 2.29 -21.44 2.46
CA GLU A 228 3.13 -22.45 3.11
C GLU A 228 4.35 -21.79 3.79
N ASN A 229 4.95 -20.79 3.15
CA ASN A 229 6.02 -20.00 3.77
C ASN A 229 5.53 -19.15 4.94
N GLY A 230 4.25 -18.74 4.90
CA GLY A 230 3.58 -18.08 6.01
C GLY A 230 4.18 -16.72 6.38
N ARG A 231 3.96 -16.35 7.63
CA ARG A 231 4.26 -15.00 8.17
C ARG A 231 4.88 -14.99 9.56
N LEU A 232 5.53 -16.08 9.93
CA LEU A 232 6.29 -16.13 11.18
C LEU A 232 7.66 -15.50 10.95
N LEU A 233 7.99 -14.51 11.77
CA LEU A 233 9.33 -13.93 11.89
C LEU A 233 9.76 -14.10 13.34
N MET A 234 10.90 -14.75 13.57
CA MET A 234 11.36 -15.12 14.92
C MET A 234 10.30 -15.90 15.71
N GLY A 235 9.60 -16.83 15.05
CA GLY A 235 8.63 -17.73 15.70
C GLY A 235 7.27 -17.12 16.03
N ARG A 236 7.00 -15.86 15.69
CA ARG A 236 5.71 -15.20 15.94
C ARG A 236 5.26 -14.31 14.79
N THR A 237 4.01 -13.85 14.83
CA THR A 237 3.50 -12.81 13.93
C THR A 237 3.79 -11.42 14.47
N TRP A 238 3.89 -10.44 13.57
CA TRP A 238 4.10 -9.03 13.89
C TRP A 238 3.04 -8.24 13.15
N ASP A 239 2.05 -7.75 13.89
CA ASP A 239 0.78 -7.25 13.37
C ASP A 239 0.47 -5.82 13.85
N GLU A 240 1.50 -5.04 14.19
CA GLU A 240 1.30 -3.69 14.70
C GLU A 240 0.64 -2.83 13.63
N VAL A 241 -0.25 -1.94 14.09
CA VAL A 241 -0.89 -0.90 13.28
C VAL A 241 -0.76 0.41 14.04
N PRO A 242 -0.69 1.56 13.36
CA PRO A 242 -0.68 2.85 14.04
C PRO A 242 -1.92 3.00 14.91
N ALA A 243 -1.76 3.55 16.10
CA ALA A 243 -2.91 4.05 16.85
C ALA A 243 -3.66 5.04 15.96
N SER A 244 -4.98 4.88 15.84
CA SER A 244 -5.81 5.85 15.12
C SER A 244 -5.55 7.23 15.70
N VAL A 245 -5.26 8.23 14.86
CA VAL A 245 -5.07 9.63 15.27
C VAL A 245 -6.40 10.18 15.79
N VAL A 246 -6.76 9.82 17.01
CA VAL A 246 -8.00 10.25 17.69
C VAL A 246 -7.67 11.02 18.98
N SER A 247 -6.40 11.11 19.40
CA SER A 247 -6.05 11.58 20.75
C SER A 247 -5.10 12.78 20.86
N THR A 248 -4.73 13.49 19.78
CA THR A 248 -3.74 14.60 19.88
C THR A 248 -4.26 16.01 19.72
N GLU A 249 -5.55 16.25 19.45
CA GLU A 249 -6.10 17.62 19.35
C GLU A 249 -6.67 18.16 20.69
N MET A 250 -6.57 17.43 21.80
CA MET A 250 -7.12 17.86 23.10
C MET A 250 -6.11 18.55 24.04
N HIS A 251 -4.87 18.80 23.61
CA HIS A 251 -3.82 19.37 24.49
C HIS A 251 -3.11 20.63 23.96
N SER A 252 -3.56 21.25 22.86
CA SER A 252 -2.94 22.51 22.37
C SER A 252 -3.82 23.76 22.45
N LEU A 253 -4.86 23.77 23.30
CA LEU A 253 -5.67 24.96 23.60
C LEU A 253 -5.72 25.24 25.11
N THR A 254 -4.55 25.35 25.73
CA THR A 254 -4.36 26.10 26.98
C THR A 254 -2.89 26.51 27.09
N ARG A 255 -2.53 27.60 26.40
CA ARG A 255 -1.63 28.66 26.87
C ARG A 255 -1.99 29.95 26.16
#